data_AF-A0AAJ2YWP2-F1
#
_entry.id   AF-A0AAJ2YWP2-F1
#
_cell.length_a   1.000
_cell.length_b   1.000
_cell.length_c   1.000
_cell.angle_alpha   90.00
_cell.angle_beta   90.00
_cell.angle_gamma   90.00
#
_symmetry.space_group_name_H-M   'P 1'
#
loop_
_entity.id
_entity.type
_entity.pdbx_description
1 polymer ?
#
loop_
_entity_poly.entity_id
_entity_poly.type
_entity_poly.pdbx_seq_one_letter_code
_entity_poly.pdbx_strand_id
1 'polypeptide(L)'
;MNQTVLKAVERVTWNTEHHFLHIKNQHEFKRQLAVQFEMGYSDARFIQFFLETQESDDDIWQTFTDAFEKVTAFEYAFIAGGLEGFNEQFGDQMAAYDEAHQELLGILEQVKLLAATF
;
A
#
# COMPACT_ATOMS: atom_id res chain seq x y z
N MET A 1 -17.89 1.07 12.33
CA MET A 1 -16.42 1.00 12.22
C MET A 1 -16.02 0.30 10.91
N ASN A 2 -16.62 -0.85 10.59
CA ASN A 2 -16.27 -1.64 9.40
C ASN A 2 -16.44 -0.94 8.05
N GLN A 3 -17.46 -0.09 7.87
CA GLN A 3 -17.60 0.72 6.65
C GLN A 3 -16.43 1.69 6.41
N THR A 4 -15.79 2.18 7.48
CA THR A 4 -14.61 3.04 7.37
C THR A 4 -13.39 2.21 6.95
N VAL A 5 -13.24 1.01 7.54
CA VAL A 5 -12.16 0.08 7.21
C VAL A 5 -12.27 -0.42 5.77
N LEU A 6 -13.46 -0.81 5.32
CA LEU A 6 -13.69 -1.24 3.93
C LEU A 6 -13.30 -0.14 2.93
N LYS A 7 -13.66 1.12 3.21
CA LYS A 7 -13.25 2.27 2.37
C LYS A 7 -11.74 2.53 2.42
N ALA A 8 -11.12 2.34 3.58
CA ALA A 8 -9.66 2.45 3.71
C ALA A 8 -8.97 1.36 2.86
N VAL A 9 -9.43 0.12 2.94
CA VAL A 9 -8.93 -1.00 2.13
C VAL A 9 -9.11 -0.71 0.63
N GLU A 10 -10.27 -0.24 0.19
CA GLU A 10 -10.52 0.15 -1.21
C GLU A 10 -9.53 1.23 -1.69
N ARG A 11 -9.29 2.25 -0.87
CA ARG A 11 -8.38 3.35 -1.22
C ARG A 11 -6.92 2.91 -1.25
N VAL A 12 -6.46 2.12 -0.27
CA VAL A 12 -5.08 1.60 -0.26
C VAL A 12 -4.87 0.68 -1.46
N THR A 13 -5.81 -0.22 -1.74
CA THR A 13 -5.79 -1.11 -2.93
C THR A 13 -5.61 -0.30 -4.22
N TRP A 14 -6.47 0.70 -4.43
CA TRP A 14 -6.43 1.52 -5.64
C TRP A 14 -5.14 2.34 -5.73
N ASN A 15 -4.68 2.93 -4.63
CA ASN A 15 -3.44 3.72 -4.61
C ASN A 15 -2.23 2.85 -4.94
N THR A 16 -2.11 1.68 -4.32
CA THR A 16 -1.01 0.73 -4.55
C THR A 16 -0.97 0.28 -6.01
N GLU A 17 -2.09 -0.11 -6.61
CA GLU A 17 -2.16 -0.46 -8.04
C GLU A 17 -1.80 0.73 -8.93
N HIS A 18 -2.40 1.89 -8.67
CA HIS A 18 -2.23 3.07 -9.50
C HIS A 18 -0.80 3.61 -9.45
N HIS A 19 -0.18 3.67 -8.26
CA HIS A 19 1.19 4.12 -8.08
C HIS A 19 2.17 3.15 -8.74
N PHE A 20 2.00 1.84 -8.52
CA PHE A 20 2.81 0.82 -9.20
C PHE A 20 2.75 0.97 -10.72
N LEU A 21 1.56 1.07 -11.31
CA LEU A 21 1.40 1.22 -12.75
C LEU A 21 2.01 2.53 -13.27
N HIS A 22 1.87 3.64 -12.53
CA HIS A 22 2.46 4.92 -12.90
C HIS A 22 3.98 4.85 -12.96
N ILE A 23 4.61 4.27 -11.93
CA ILE A 23 6.07 4.14 -11.81
C ILE A 23 6.61 3.10 -12.80
N LYS A 24 5.94 1.94 -12.94
CA LYS A 24 6.29 0.90 -13.92
C LYS A 24 6.32 1.42 -15.34
N ASN A 25 5.37 2.29 -15.69
CA ASN A 25 5.30 2.92 -17.00
C ASN A 25 6.22 4.16 -17.14
N GLN A 26 7.11 4.39 -16.17
CA GLN A 26 8.11 5.46 -16.18
C GLN A 26 7.48 6.83 -16.39
N HIS A 27 6.32 7.07 -15.78
CA HIS A 27 5.66 8.36 -15.85
C HIS A 27 6.26 9.34 -14.86
N GLU A 28 6.41 10.59 -15.30
CA GLU A 28 6.89 11.69 -14.45
C GLU A 28 6.01 11.92 -13.23
N PHE A 29 6.62 12.47 -12.18
CA PHE A 29 5.93 12.80 -10.95
C PHE A 29 4.71 13.70 -11.18
N LYS A 30 3.61 13.38 -10.50
CA LYS A 30 2.43 14.25 -10.39
C LYS A 30 2.11 14.45 -8.92
N ARG A 31 1.84 15.71 -8.53
CA ARG A 31 1.44 16.07 -7.16
C ARG A 31 0.30 15.22 -6.60
N GLN A 32 -0.61 14.77 -7.46
CA GLN A 32 -1.71 13.89 -7.07
C GLN A 32 -1.23 12.58 -6.41
N LEU A 33 -0.12 11.98 -6.89
CA LEU A 33 0.43 10.76 -6.29
C LEU A 33 0.93 11.01 -4.86
N ALA A 34 1.58 12.15 -4.60
CA ALA A 34 2.01 12.50 -3.24
C ALA A 34 0.82 12.67 -2.28
N VAL A 35 -0.27 13.28 -2.74
CA VAL A 35 -1.50 13.40 -1.93
C VAL A 35 -2.12 12.02 -1.67
N GLN A 36 -2.16 11.16 -2.68
CA GLN A 36 -2.65 9.79 -2.57
C GLN A 36 -1.81 8.95 -1.61
N PHE A 37 -0.48 9.09 -1.67
CA PHE A 37 0.47 8.44 -0.77
C PHE A 37 0.20 8.82 0.69
N GLU A 38 0.18 10.12 1.03
CA GLU A 38 -0.07 10.60 2.39
C GLU A 38 -1.44 10.17 2.94
N MET A 39 -2.49 10.22 2.10
CA MET A 39 -3.82 9.69 2.49
C MET A 39 -3.78 8.17 2.67
N GLY A 40 -3.04 7.45 1.83
CA GLY A 40 -2.84 6.00 1.92
C GLY A 40 -2.22 5.57 3.25
N TYR A 41 -1.25 6.31 3.80
CA TYR A 41 -0.75 6.03 5.16
C TYR A 41 -1.82 6.17 6.23
N SER A 42 -2.64 7.21 6.14
CA SER A 42 -3.72 7.43 7.10
C SER A 42 -4.72 6.27 7.05
N ASP A 43 -5.09 5.83 5.85
CA ASP A 43 -5.95 4.67 5.64
C ASP A 43 -5.31 3.36 6.16
N ALA A 44 -4.00 3.16 5.93
CA ALA A 44 -3.26 2.02 6.45
C ALA A 44 -3.21 1.99 7.99
N ARG A 45 -3.07 3.14 8.65
CA ARG A 45 -3.16 3.23 10.12
C ARG A 45 -4.55 2.85 10.62
N PHE A 46 -5.62 3.24 9.93
CA PHE A 46 -6.97 2.79 10.28
C PHE A 46 -7.15 1.28 10.14
N ILE A 47 -6.56 0.68 9.09
CA ILE A 47 -6.55 -0.78 8.92
C ILE A 47 -5.81 -1.43 10.08
N GLN A 48 -4.61 -0.95 10.45
CA GLN A 48 -3.86 -1.47 11.61
C GLN A 48 -4.68 -1.44 12.90
N PHE A 49 -5.33 -0.31 13.22
CA PHE A 49 -6.19 -0.24 14.41
C PHE A 49 -7.35 -1.22 14.37
N PHE A 50 -7.92 -1.48 13.19
CA PHE A 50 -8.94 -2.51 13.06
C PHE A 50 -8.34 -3.89 13.36
N LEU A 51 -7.19 -4.23 12.74
CA LEU A 51 -6.53 -5.52 12.90
C LEU A 51 -6.07 -5.78 14.34
N GLU A 52 -5.65 -4.76 15.09
CA GLU A 52 -5.30 -4.87 16.53
C GLU A 52 -6.47 -5.34 17.40
N THR A 53 -7.71 -5.12 16.94
CA THR A 53 -8.92 -5.53 17.67
C THR A 53 -9.45 -6.90 17.26
N GLN A 54 -8.82 -7.56 16.27
CA GLN A 54 -9.21 -8.88 15.81
C GLN A 54 -8.40 -9.96 16.53
N GLU A 55 -9.09 -10.94 17.13
CA GLU A 55 -8.43 -12.16 17.60
C GLU A 55 -8.04 -13.00 16.37
N SER A 56 -6.75 -13.23 16.15
CA SER A 56 -6.24 -14.01 15.03
C SER A 56 -5.00 -14.82 15.43
N ASP A 57 -4.94 -16.08 15.00
CA ASP A 57 -3.77 -16.96 15.18
C ASP A 57 -2.64 -16.62 14.19
N ASP A 58 -2.93 -15.92 13.09
CA ASP A 58 -2.04 -15.74 11.92
C ASP A 58 -1.33 -14.37 11.86
N ASP A 59 -1.31 -13.60 12.96
CA ASP A 59 -0.72 -12.24 13.06
C ASP A 59 -0.84 -11.40 11.77
N ILE A 60 -2.09 -11.26 11.31
CA ILE A 60 -2.44 -10.48 10.11
C ILE A 60 -2.03 -9.01 10.25
N TRP A 61 -1.95 -8.50 11.49
CA TRP A 61 -1.51 -7.14 11.76
C TRP A 61 -0.06 -6.93 11.35
N GLN A 62 0.84 -7.84 11.77
CA GLN A 62 2.25 -7.76 11.42
C GLN A 62 2.44 -7.98 9.92
N THR A 63 1.75 -8.99 9.37
CA THR A 63 1.80 -9.30 7.93
C THR A 63 1.38 -8.11 7.06
N PHE A 64 0.28 -7.44 7.40
CA PHE A 64 -0.15 -6.22 6.71
C PHE A 64 0.86 -5.09 6.84
N THR A 65 1.40 -4.87 8.04
CA THR A 65 2.34 -3.79 8.33
C THR A 65 3.61 -3.95 7.50
N ASP A 66 4.20 -5.15 7.48
CA ASP A 66 5.43 -5.42 6.74
C ASP A 66 5.23 -5.25 5.22
N ALA A 67 4.12 -5.75 4.67
CA ALA A 67 3.82 -5.60 3.26
C ALA A 67 3.56 -4.13 2.87
N PHE A 68 2.87 -3.38 3.71
CA PHE A 68 2.62 -1.94 3.47
C PHE A 68 3.91 -1.12 3.51
N GLU A 69 4.79 -1.39 4.47
CA GLU A 69 6.10 -0.74 4.58
C GLU A 69 7.01 -1.07 3.40
N LYS A 70 6.96 -2.31 2.89
CA LYS A 70 7.71 -2.75 1.70
C LYS A 70 7.30 -1.98 0.45
N VAL A 71 6.00 -1.85 0.16
CA VAL A 71 5.48 -1.04 -0.96
C VAL A 71 5.85 0.43 -0.78
N THR A 72 5.66 0.92 0.44
CA THR A 72 5.96 2.30 0.82
C THR A 72 7.41 2.69 0.53
N ALA A 73 8.39 1.81 0.72
CA ALA A 73 9.78 2.11 0.43
C ALA A 73 10.01 2.48 -1.04
N PHE A 74 9.39 1.76 -1.97
CA PHE A 74 9.42 2.06 -3.40
C PHE A 74 8.69 3.37 -3.72
N GLU A 75 7.47 3.54 -3.21
CA GLU A 75 6.67 4.72 -3.46
C GLU A 75 7.34 5.98 -2.89
N TYR A 76 7.92 5.91 -1.69
CA TYR A 76 8.58 7.05 -1.06
C TYR A 76 9.78 7.55 -1.87
N ALA A 77 10.60 6.67 -2.45
CA ALA A 77 11.70 7.09 -3.31
C ALA A 77 11.20 7.89 -4.51
N PHE A 78 10.06 7.49 -5.09
CA PHE A 78 9.40 8.23 -6.16
C PHE A 78 8.79 9.55 -5.67
N ILE A 79 8.15 9.58 -4.50
CA ILE A 79 7.54 10.81 -3.96
C ILE A 79 8.61 11.83 -3.57
N ALA A 80 9.73 11.39 -2.99
CA ALA A 80 10.80 12.26 -2.52
C ALA A 80 11.70 12.77 -3.67
N GLY A 81 12.00 11.93 -4.66
CA GLY A 81 12.96 12.24 -5.72
C GLY A 81 12.40 12.23 -7.13
N GLY A 82 11.09 12.04 -7.32
CA GLY A 82 10.49 11.87 -8.64
C GLY A 82 10.92 10.57 -9.32
N LEU A 83 10.74 10.51 -10.64
CA LEU A 83 11.14 9.34 -11.43
C LEU A 83 12.66 9.09 -11.38
N GLU A 84 13.46 10.16 -11.39
CA GLU A 84 14.92 10.08 -11.26
C GLU A 84 15.33 9.46 -9.93
N GLY A 85 14.83 9.97 -8.81
CA GLY A 85 15.15 9.42 -7.49
C GLY A 85 14.65 8.00 -7.26
N PHE A 86 13.54 7.59 -7.90
CA PHE A 86 13.13 6.19 -7.93
C PHE A 86 14.15 5.35 -8.71
N ASN A 87 14.49 5.75 -9.93
CA ASN A 87 15.38 4.97 -10.80
C ASN A 87 16.80 4.84 -10.22
N GLU A 88 17.31 5.87 -9.53
CA GLU A 88 18.59 5.82 -8.82
C GLU A 88 18.64 4.74 -7.73
N GLN A 89 17.53 4.50 -7.03
CA GLN A 89 17.48 3.55 -5.91
C GLN A 89 16.97 2.16 -6.32
N PHE A 90 15.99 2.13 -7.24
CA PHE A 90 15.16 0.96 -7.52
C PHE A 90 14.94 0.70 -9.02
N GLY A 91 15.67 1.36 -9.93
CA GLY A 91 15.47 1.23 -11.38
C GLY A 91 15.51 -0.23 -11.89
N ASP A 92 16.39 -1.06 -11.32
CA ASP A 92 16.52 -2.49 -11.66
C ASP A 92 15.66 -3.41 -10.78
N GLN A 93 14.85 -2.84 -9.88
CA GLN A 93 14.08 -3.58 -8.88
C GLN A 93 12.57 -3.60 -9.16
N MET A 94 12.14 -3.30 -10.40
CA MET A 94 10.72 -3.31 -10.75
C MET A 94 10.04 -4.67 -10.53
N ALA A 95 10.76 -5.79 -10.67
CA ALA A 95 10.22 -7.11 -10.36
C ALA A 95 9.94 -7.26 -8.85
N ALA A 96 10.83 -6.78 -7.99
CA ALA A 96 10.62 -6.78 -6.55
C ALA A 96 9.47 -5.86 -6.12
N TYR A 97 9.29 -4.73 -6.82
CA TYR A 97 8.13 -3.87 -6.61
C TYR A 97 6.82 -4.53 -7.11
N ASP A 98 6.87 -5.29 -8.21
CA ASP A 98 5.74 -6.11 -8.69
C ASP A 98 5.31 -7.10 -7.60
N GLU A 99 6.26 -7.85 -7.04
CA GLU A 99 6.00 -8.80 -5.95
C GLU A 99 5.46 -8.11 -4.70
N ALA A 100 6.07 -7.00 -4.27
CA ALA A 100 5.65 -6.27 -3.07
C ALA A 100 4.21 -5.75 -3.16
N HIS A 101 3.82 -5.17 -4.30
CA HIS A 101 2.46 -4.65 -4.43
C HIS A 101 1.44 -5.79 -4.52
N GLN A 102 1.73 -6.88 -5.24
CA GLN A 102 0.85 -8.06 -5.30
C GLN A 102 0.66 -8.70 -3.92
N GLU A 103 1.73 -8.78 -3.12
CA GLU A 103 1.68 -9.24 -1.73
C GLU A 103 0.73 -8.39 -0.89
N LEU A 104 0.88 -7.05 -0.94
CA LEU A 104 -0.01 -6.13 -0.23
C LEU A 104 -1.48 -6.27 -0.70
N LEU A 105 -1.73 -6.39 -2.00
CA LEU A 105 -3.09 -6.59 -2.54
C LEU A 105 -3.71 -7.89 -2.03
N GLY A 106 -2.95 -8.98 -1.96
CA GLY A 106 -3.41 -10.25 -1.40
C GLY A 106 -3.78 -10.14 0.08
N ILE A 107 -3.02 -9.39 0.87
CA ILE A 107 -3.31 -9.16 2.29
C ILE A 107 -4.52 -8.24 2.45
N LEU A 108 -4.65 -7.19 1.64
CA LEU A 108 -5.80 -6.28 1.65
C LEU A 108 -7.12 -7.02 1.37
N GLU A 109 -7.12 -8.03 0.50
CA GLU A 109 -8.31 -8.86 0.28
C GLU A 109 -8.65 -9.70 1.53
N GLN A 110 -7.66 -10.21 2.27
CA GLN A 110 -7.91 -10.89 3.55
C GLN A 110 -8.50 -9.92 4.59
N VAL A 111 -7.93 -8.72 4.71
CA VAL A 111 -8.44 -7.66 5.60
C VAL A 111 -9.89 -7.30 5.23
N LYS A 112 -10.20 -7.20 3.94
CA LYS A 112 -11.56 -6.92 3.45
C LYS A 112 -12.56 -8.00 3.87
N LEU A 113 -12.20 -9.28 3.69
CA LEU A 113 -13.04 -10.41 4.08
C LEU A 113 -13.28 -10.43 5.60
N LEU A 114 -12.24 -10.14 6.38
CA LEU A 114 -12.34 -10.01 7.83
C LEU A 114 -13.29 -8.87 8.22
N ALA A 115 -13.07 -7.67 7.65
CA ALA A 115 -13.91 -6.49 7.91
C ALA A 115 -15.37 -6.65 7.45
N ALA A 116 -15.65 -7.52 6.47
CA ALA A 116 -17.01 -7.80 5.99
C ALA A 116 -17.78 -8.79 6.88
N THR A 117 -17.09 -9.51 7.77
CA THR A 117 -17.69 -10.54 8.63
C THR A 117 -18.22 -9.98 9.97
N PHE A 118 -17.78 -8.78 10.35
CA PHE A 118 -18.20 -8.06 11.56
C PHE A 118 -19.13 -6.87 11.23
#